data_AF-A0A976KT46-F1
#
_entry.id   AF-A0A976KT46-F1
#
_cell.length_a   1.000
_cell.length_b   1.000
_cell.length_c   1.000
_cell.angle_alpha   90.00
_cell.angle_beta   90.00
_cell.angle_gamma   90.00
#
_symmetry.space_group_name_H-M   'P 1'
#
loop_
_entity.id
_entity.type
_entity.pdbx_description
1 polymer ?
#
loop_
_entity_poly.entity_id
_entity_poly.type
_entity_poly.pdbx_seq_one_letter_code
_entity_poly.pdbx_strand_id
1 'polypeptide(L)' 'EAIVFGGGIGENSAILRERILKQFSWCGLHVDPTANANTVSGKAGRISSEQGSMHAWVSPVDEASLIASDAAAVLGAV' A
#
# COMPACT_ATOMS: atom_id res chain seq x y z
N GLU A 1 -12.47 5.92 2.34
CA GLU A 1 -11.51 5.26 3.25
C GLU A 1 -10.88 4.06 2.54
N ALA A 2 -9.67 3.64 2.91
CA ALA A 2 -8.95 2.58 2.20
C ALA A 2 -7.97 1.83 3.12
N ILE A 3 -7.63 0.59 2.74
CA ILE A 3 -6.50 -0.15 3.29
C ILE A 3 -5.27 0.16 2.43
N VAL A 4 -4.16 0.52 3.04
CA VAL A 4 -2.90 0.81 2.32
C VAL A 4 -1.80 -0.11 2.83
N PHE A 5 -1.12 -0.78 1.90
CA PHE A 5 0.08 -1.56 2.16
C PHE A 5 1.32 -0.75 1.79
N GLY A 6 2.26 -0.66 2.71
CA GLY A 6 3.60 -0.13 2.50
C GLY A 6 4.64 -0.99 3.23
N GLY A 7 5.91 -0.62 3.12
CA GLY A 7 7.03 -1.33 3.72
C GLY A 7 7.34 -2.65 3.01
N GLY A 8 8.50 -3.25 3.31
CA GLY A 8 9.05 -4.36 2.52
C GLY A 8 8.08 -5.52 2.24
N ILE A 9 7.43 -6.05 3.28
CA ILE A 9 6.47 -7.17 3.11
C ILE A 9 5.15 -6.70 2.48
N GLY A 10 4.64 -5.54 2.90
CA GLY A 10 3.39 -4.98 2.36
C GLY A 10 3.50 -4.68 0.87
N GLU A 11 4.65 -4.23 0.40
CA GLU A 11 4.91 -3.88 -1.00
C GLU A 11 5.23 -5.09 -1.87
N ASN A 12 5.95 -6.10 -1.34
CA ASN A 12 6.51 -7.16 -2.17
C ASN A 12 5.81 -8.52 -2.03
N SER A 13 4.98 -8.73 -1.00
CA SER A 13 4.28 -10.00 -0.80
C SER A 13 2.82 -9.93 -1.24
N ALA A 14 2.58 -10.07 -2.56
CA ALA A 14 1.23 -10.12 -3.12
C ALA A 14 0.37 -11.24 -2.50
N ILE A 15 0.97 -12.39 -2.19
CA ILE A 15 0.29 -13.53 -1.57
C ILE A 15 -0.24 -13.17 -0.18
N LEU A 16 0.56 -12.47 0.64
CA LEU A 16 0.12 -12.05 1.97
C LEU A 16 -0.98 -10.99 1.88
N ARG A 17 -0.84 -10.01 0.99
CA ARG A 17 -1.91 -9.03 0.74
C ARG A 17 -3.22 -9.71 0.38
N GLU A 18 -3.19 -10.66 -0.54
CA GLU A 18 -4.40 -11.38 -0.96
C GLU A 18 -5.04 -12.15 0.20
N ARG A 19 -4.22 -12.84 1.02
CA ARG A 19 -4.72 -13.58 2.20
C ARG A 19 -5.38 -12.66 3.23
N ILE A 20 -4.80 -11.49 3.48
CA ILE A 20 -5.35 -10.49 4.40
C ILE A 20 -6.65 -9.95 3.83
N LEU A 21 -6.64 -9.46 2.58
CA LEU A 21 -7.79 -8.80 1.95
C LEU A 21 -9.00 -9.72 1.76
N LYS A 22 -8.80 -11.04 1.61
CA LYS A 22 -9.90 -12.03 1.60
C LYS A 22 -10.76 -12.00 2.86
N GLN A 23 -10.22 -11.54 4.00
CA GLN A 23 -10.96 -11.42 5.26
C GLN A 23 -11.84 -10.16 5.33
N PHE A 24 -11.75 -9.24 4.36
CA PHE A 24 -12.47 -7.96 4.33
C PHE A 24 -13.67 -7.97 3.37
N SER A 25 -14.10 -9.14 2.89
CA SER A 25 -15.28 -9.26 2.02
C SER A 25 -16.57 -8.73 2.68
N TRP A 26 -16.67 -8.80 4.00
CA TRP A 26 -17.83 -8.33 4.77
C TRP A 26 -18.08 -6.81 4.67
N CYS A 27 -17.06 -6.02 4.33
CA CYS A 27 -17.19 -4.57 4.14
C CYS A 27 -17.15 -4.14 2.66
N GLY A 28 -17.36 -5.10 1.75
CA GLY A 28 -17.40 -4.85 0.30
C GLY A 28 -16.03 -4.64 -0.34
N LEU A 29 -14.95 -5.10 0.30
CA LEU A 29 -13.62 -5.13 -0.31
C LEU A 29 -13.44 -6.41 -1.12
N HIS A 30 -13.07 -6.26 -2.39
CA HIS A 30 -12.73 -7.36 -3.27
C HIS A 30 -11.37 -7.11 -3.90
N VAL A 31 -10.40 -8.00 -3.67
CA VAL A 31 -9.06 -7.91 -4.28
C VAL A 31 -9.13 -8.25 -5.77
N ASP A 32 -8.40 -7.49 -6.59
CA ASP A 32 -8.11 -7.86 -7.99
C ASP A 32 -6.79 -8.64 -7.99
N PRO A 33 -6.80 -9.96 -8.27
CA PRO A 33 -5.60 -10.79 -8.21
C PRO A 33 -4.51 -10.34 -9.19
N THR A 34 -4.90 -9.84 -10.37
CA THR A 34 -3.96 -9.42 -11.42
C THR A 34 -3.30 -8.11 -11.03
N ALA A 35 -4.09 -7.12 -10.61
CA ALA A 35 -3.55 -5.86 -10.11
C ALA A 35 -2.67 -6.09 -8.88
N ASN A 36 -3.12 -6.94 -7.94
CA ASN A 36 -2.35 -7.30 -6.75
C ASN A 36 -1.00 -7.95 -7.09
N ALA A 37 -0.97 -8.93 -8.00
CA ALA A 37 0.26 -9.60 -8.41
C ALA A 37 1.25 -8.66 -9.13
N ASN A 38 0.73 -7.72 -9.93
CA ASN A 38 1.55 -6.80 -10.71
C ASN A 38 2.11 -5.61 -9.89
N THR A 39 1.57 -5.36 -8.70
CA THR A 39 1.95 -4.21 -7.86
C THR A 39 3.00 -4.63 -6.81
N VAL A 40 4.21 -4.90 -7.29
CA VAL A 40 5.40 -5.27 -6.50
C VAL A 40 6.63 -4.54 -7.05
N SER A 41 7.79 -4.67 -6.40
CA SER A 41 9.06 -4.09 -6.87
C SER A 41 8.98 -2.57 -7.07
N GLY A 42 8.47 -1.86 -6.06
CA GLY A 42 8.36 -0.40 -6.05
C GLY A 42 7.20 0.17 -6.87
N LYS A 43 6.29 -0.67 -7.39
CA LYS A 43 5.07 -0.20 -8.05
C LYS A 43 4.01 0.20 -7.03
N ALA A 44 3.40 1.36 -7.24
CA ALA A 44 2.23 1.82 -6.52
C ALA A 44 0.95 1.55 -7.32
N GLY A 45 -0.18 1.33 -6.64
CA GLY A 45 -1.46 1.21 -7.32
C GLY A 45 -2.58 0.60 -6.48
N ARG A 46 -3.80 0.73 -7.00
CA ARG A 46 -4.98 0.07 -6.42
C ARG A 46 -4.92 -1.41 -6.77
N ILE A 47 -5.17 -2.24 -5.77
CA ILE A 47 -5.15 -3.71 -5.89
C ILE A 47 -6.53 -4.34 -5.60
N SER A 48 -7.55 -3.51 -5.42
CA SER A 48 -8.95 -3.93 -5.28
C SER A 48 -9.77 -3.61 -6.54
N SER A 49 -10.86 -4.34 -6.73
CA SER A 49 -11.89 -4.06 -7.73
C SER A 49 -12.44 -2.63 -7.62
N GLU A 50 -12.88 -2.09 -8.75
CA GLU A 50 -13.55 -0.78 -8.84
C GLU A 50 -14.98 -0.80 -8.29
N GLN A 51 -15.59 -1.97 -8.24
CA GLN A 51 -17.00 -2.14 -7.90
C GLN A 51 -17.26 -2.23 -6.39
N GLY A 52 -16.20 -2.38 -5.59
CA GLY A 52 -16.30 -2.50 -4.13
C GLY A 52 -16.49 -1.15 -3.43
N SER A 53 -17.14 -1.16 -2.27
CA SER A 53 -17.31 0.03 -1.41
C SER A 53 -16.06 0.40 -0.62
N MET A 54 -15.09 -0.52 -0.52
CA MET A 54 -13.79 -0.31 0.12
C MET A 54 -12.67 -0.71 -0.83
N HIS A 55 -11.61 0.08 -0.84
CA HIS A 55 -10.46 -0.13 -1.73
C HIS A 55 -9.18 -0.46 -0.96
N ALA A 56 -8.29 -1.20 -1.62
CA ALA A 56 -6.94 -1.49 -1.15
C ALA A 56 -5.90 -0.97 -2.13
N TRP A 57 -4.80 -0.45 -1.59
CA TRP A 57 -3.70 0.14 -2.35
C TRP A 57 -2.34 -0.37 -1.86
N VAL A 58 -1.36 -0.37 -2.75
CA VAL A 58 0.06 -0.46 -2.40
C VAL A 58 0.68 0.91 -2.67
N SER A 59 1.41 1.42 -1.69
CA SER A 59 2.18 2.67 -1.78
C SER A 59 3.60 2.39 -1.30
N PRO A 60 4.61 2.48 -2.18
CA PRO A 60 6.00 2.46 -1.78
C PRO A 60 6.29 3.53 -0.75
N VAL A 61 7.04 3.18 0.27
CA VAL A 61 7.52 4.11 1.29
C VAL A 61 9.01 4.37 1.06
N ASP A 62 9.39 5.65 1.08
CA ASP A 62 10.79 6.06 1.12
C ASP A 62 11.05 6.74 2.47
N GLU A 63 11.30 5.92 3.50
CA GLU A 63 11.56 6.41 4.84
C GLU A 63 12.82 7.29 4.88
N ALA A 64 13.82 7.00 4.04
CA ALA A 64 15.07 7.73 4.03
C ALA A 64 14.88 9.19 3.59
N SER A 65 14.11 9.42 2.53
CA SER A 65 13.79 10.78 2.07
C SER A 65 12.97 11.56 3.10
N LEU A 66 12.01 10.92 3.76
CA LEU A 66 11.24 11.55 4.84
C LEU A 66 12.15 11.97 6.01
N ILE A 67 12.98 11.05 6.50
CA ILE A 67 13.92 11.34 7.59
C ILE A 67 14.89 12.46 7.20
N ALA A 68 15.40 12.45 5.97
CA ALA A 68 16.29 13.51 5.48
C ALA A 68 15.60 14.88 5.44
N SER A 69 14.35 14.94 4.98
CA SER A 69 13.54 16.16 4.97
C SER A 69 13.28 16.67 6.38
N ASP A 70 12.91 15.77 7.31
CA ASP A 70 12.65 16.13 8.70
C ASP A 70 13.92 16.65 9.39
N ALA A 71 15.06 16.00 9.17
CA ALA A 71 16.35 16.46 9.69
C ALA A 71 16.73 17.84 9.11
N ALA A 72 16.54 18.06 7.82
CA ALA A 72 16.81 19.34 7.17
C ALA A 72 15.90 20.46 7.71
N ALA A 73 14.62 20.16 7.96
CA ALA A 73 13.68 21.12 8.55
C ALA A 73 14.08 21.52 9.98
N VAL A 74 14.54 20.57 10.79
CA VAL A 74 15.04 20.85 12.16
C VAL A 74 16.30 21.72 12.12
N LEU A 75 17.23 21.44 11.20
CA LEU A 75 18.49 22.18 11.07
C LEU A 75 18.29 23.58 10.46
N GLY A 76 17.33 23.75 9.55
CA GLY A 76 17.01 25.03 8.91
C GLY A 76 16.09 25.94 9.72
N ALA A 77 15.58 25.49 10.87
CA ALA A 77 14.78 26.27 11.80
C ALA A 77 15.62 27.02 12.86
N VAL A 78 16.95 27.03 12.71
CA VAL A 78 17.94 27.77 13.52
C VAL A 78 18.43 28.99 12.75
#